data_AF-A0A553PRJ5-F1
#
_entry.id   AF-A0A553PRJ5-F1
#
_cell.length_a   1.000
_cell.length_b   1.000
_cell.length_c   1.000
_cell.angle_alpha   90.00
_cell.angle_beta   90.00
_cell.angle_gamma   90.00
#
_symmetry.space_group_name_H-M   'P 1'
#
loop_
_entity.id
_entity.type
_entity.pdbx_description
1 polymer ?
#
loop_
_entity_poly.entity_id
_entity_poly.type
_entity_poly.pdbx_seq_one_letter_code
_entity_poly.pdbx_strand_id
1 'polypeptide(L)'
;MDNVVLRQGPQSYVKSKGTRIIMDPDIMAFYEGLSTTIDFQAIPEPDSRFEVKNLIGEGTYGEVYKAVDITNQKVVAIKILDDIGENMEEIEEEFRVLSTHWIHPNIPHFIGLFFRRGDTRIEDQIWIAMELCDGGSVADLVTFHLQYGLPGLQEEEIAYIMNEINHSLDYLHKHNTLHRDVKGSNILLNKEGEVKLIDYGVACELSTQSARRHTSVGTPYWMAPEVILCDGQQMEYDSRCDVWSLGITAIELAEGKAPLSDLHPMRALFQIPRNPPPALKDEMEWSKEFIDFVHECLTKDYEERPVMAEIAEHPFLLNVSQNPTYIQKSLARRIKMMQETDFKGKVVEPTTKNGKLKEKRKEKSTLMLRDDLASLEYISEDIILDNLRRHFQMKQIYVYIGEILLAINPYQDLGLYSSREMYRYRNVSKFDNPPHAFALANHAYHAMIHEKKNQRFVITGESGAGKTVTSNVVMKMLVYLGRAPHRNIEDKILQINPILEAFGNAKTLWNDNSSRFAKIIDLSFSKMGKITGAKI
;
A
#
# COMPACT_ATOMS: atom_id res chain seq x y z
N MET A 1 41.73 40.78 -22.56
CA MET A 1 41.48 40.86 -24.00
C MET A 1 42.40 39.88 -24.71
N ASP A 2 41.78 38.85 -25.27
CA ASP A 2 42.11 38.16 -26.52
C ASP A 2 43.39 37.32 -26.66
N ASN A 3 43.17 36.00 -26.54
CA ASN A 3 43.36 34.94 -27.55
C ASN A 3 44.49 35.08 -28.59
N VAL A 4 45.26 33.99 -28.78
CA VAL A 4 45.12 33.06 -29.94
C VAL A 4 46.28 32.03 -29.97
N VAL A 5 45.90 30.75 -29.85
CA VAL A 5 46.27 29.56 -30.65
C VAL A 5 47.75 29.13 -30.78
N LEU A 6 48.01 27.87 -30.38
CA LEU A 6 49.05 27.04 -31.00
C LEU A 6 48.48 25.71 -31.52
N ARG A 7 48.79 25.43 -32.79
CA ARG A 7 48.47 24.22 -33.55
C ARG A 7 49.47 23.08 -33.25
N GLN A 8 48.96 21.89 -33.52
CA GLN A 8 49.50 20.53 -33.34
C GLN A 8 50.85 20.23 -34.04
N GLY A 9 51.55 19.25 -33.46
CA GLY A 9 52.55 18.37 -34.11
C GLY A 9 52.77 17.10 -33.26
N PRO A 10 53.16 15.95 -33.84
CA PRO A 10 52.64 14.62 -33.45
C PRO A 10 53.67 13.72 -32.75
N GLN A 11 53.21 12.75 -31.94
CA GLN A 11 53.53 11.31 -32.10
C GLN A 11 53.06 10.41 -30.93
N SER A 12 52.48 9.29 -31.35
CA SER A 12 52.54 7.94 -30.79
C SER A 12 52.12 7.69 -29.34
N TYR A 13 50.97 7.03 -29.17
CA TYR A 13 50.78 6.03 -28.11
C TYR A 13 50.17 4.73 -28.65
N VAL A 14 50.69 3.66 -28.09
CA VAL A 14 50.61 2.25 -28.44
C VAL A 14 49.18 1.70 -28.34
N LYS A 15 48.80 0.82 -29.29
CA LYS A 15 47.58 0.01 -29.24
C LYS A 15 47.60 -0.94 -28.04
N SER A 16 46.70 -0.74 -27.08
CA SER A 16 46.12 -1.82 -26.28
C SER A 16 44.62 -1.90 -26.57
N LYS A 17 44.09 -3.12 -26.61
CA LYS A 17 42.68 -3.41 -26.90
C LYS A 17 41.79 -2.76 -25.84
N GLY A 18 41.17 -1.65 -26.21
CA GLY A 18 40.04 -1.04 -25.54
C GLY A 18 39.27 -0.30 -26.61
N THR A 19 38.23 -0.91 -27.15
CA THR A 19 37.30 -0.20 -28.03
C THR A 19 36.71 0.92 -27.17
N ARG A 20 37.15 2.17 -27.36
CA ARG A 20 36.33 3.32 -26.98
C ARG A 20 35.06 3.16 -27.81
N ILE A 21 33.99 2.67 -27.19
CA ILE A 21 32.65 2.73 -27.76
C ILE A 21 32.40 4.23 -27.93
N ILE A 22 32.53 4.70 -29.17
CA ILE A 22 32.10 6.04 -29.53
C ILE A 22 30.59 5.99 -29.38
N MET A 23 30.08 6.66 -28.35
CA MET A 23 28.66 6.71 -28.05
C MET A 23 27.88 7.19 -29.28
N ASP A 24 26.75 6.53 -29.55
CA ASP A 24 25.75 7.09 -30.45
C ASP A 24 25.27 8.43 -29.85
N PRO A 25 25.43 9.55 -30.57
CA PRO A 25 25.01 10.87 -30.08
C PRO A 25 23.55 10.91 -29.62
N ASP A 26 22.67 10.09 -30.22
CA ASP A 26 21.25 10.05 -29.89
C ASP A 26 20.96 9.37 -28.54
N ILE A 27 21.84 8.47 -28.08
CA ILE A 27 21.72 7.81 -26.77
C ILE A 27 22.21 8.75 -25.65
N MET A 28 23.25 9.54 -25.90
CA MET A 28 23.76 10.52 -24.93
C MET A 28 22.76 11.63 -24.66
N ALA A 29 22.07 12.11 -25.70
CA ALA A 29 21.04 13.13 -25.57
C ALA A 29 19.86 12.70 -24.67
N PHE A 30 19.60 11.40 -24.53
CA PHE A 30 18.51 10.91 -23.66
C PHE A 30 18.84 11.00 -22.16
N TYR A 31 20.08 10.66 -21.79
CA TYR A 31 20.52 10.69 -20.38
C TYR A 31 20.99 12.08 -19.94
N GLU A 32 21.36 12.94 -20.88
CA GLU A 32 21.63 14.35 -20.62
C GLU A 32 20.37 15.06 -20.10
N GLY A 33 20.41 15.51 -18.85
CA GLY A 33 19.30 16.19 -18.19
C GLY A 33 18.21 15.27 -17.62
N LEU A 34 18.38 13.94 -17.71
CA LEU A 34 17.48 12.99 -17.05
C LEU A 34 17.60 13.04 -15.52
N SER A 35 18.81 13.34 -15.03
CA SER A 35 19.11 13.57 -13.61
C SER A 35 19.76 14.92 -13.39
N THR A 36 19.48 15.51 -12.23
CA THR A 36 20.31 16.60 -11.68
C THR A 36 21.36 16.10 -10.67
N THR A 37 21.28 14.83 -10.26
CA THR A 37 22.10 14.25 -9.19
C THR A 37 23.10 13.21 -9.70
N ILE A 38 22.72 12.45 -10.73
CA ILE A 38 23.47 11.34 -11.29
C ILE A 38 24.09 11.76 -12.63
N ASP A 39 25.42 11.80 -12.69
CA ASP A 39 26.16 11.99 -13.94
C ASP A 39 26.43 10.65 -14.63
N PHE A 40 25.54 10.23 -15.53
CA PHE A 40 25.64 8.98 -16.29
C PHE A 40 26.91 8.83 -17.13
N GLN A 41 27.64 9.91 -17.41
CA GLN A 41 28.91 9.85 -18.13
C GLN A 41 30.07 9.46 -17.23
N ALA A 42 29.98 9.78 -15.93
CA ALA A 42 31.01 9.50 -14.93
C ALA A 42 30.86 8.13 -14.25
N ILE A 43 29.71 7.46 -14.41
CA ILE A 43 29.43 6.17 -13.78
C ILE A 43 30.25 5.04 -14.45
N PRO A 44 30.97 4.21 -13.68
CA PRO A 44 31.73 3.08 -14.21
C PRO A 44 30.83 1.90 -14.64
N GLU A 45 31.32 1.10 -15.58
CA GLU A 45 30.69 -0.17 -15.97
C GLU A 45 30.97 -1.28 -14.94
N PRO A 46 29.98 -2.14 -14.62
CA PRO A 46 30.11 -3.13 -13.55
C PRO A 46 30.83 -4.43 -13.95
N ASP A 47 30.82 -4.80 -15.24
CA ASP A 47 31.22 -6.15 -15.72
C ASP A 47 32.68 -6.51 -15.39
N SER A 48 33.54 -5.50 -15.22
CA SER A 48 34.95 -5.69 -14.86
C SER A 48 35.21 -5.81 -13.36
N ARG A 49 34.21 -5.55 -12.51
CA ARG A 49 34.35 -5.53 -11.04
C ARG A 49 33.54 -6.62 -10.35
N PHE A 50 32.38 -6.99 -10.88
CA PHE A 50 31.48 -7.89 -10.19
C PHE A 50 31.24 -9.18 -10.96
N GLU A 51 31.39 -10.30 -10.27
CA GLU A 51 30.92 -11.59 -10.74
C GLU A 51 29.53 -11.86 -10.15
N VAL A 52 28.48 -11.64 -10.94
CA VAL A 52 27.08 -11.87 -10.54
C VAL A 52 26.83 -13.38 -10.38
N LYS A 53 26.22 -13.77 -9.27
CA LYS A 53 25.86 -15.16 -8.94
C LYS A 53 24.36 -15.36 -9.10
N ASN A 54 23.66 -15.76 -8.04
CA ASN A 54 22.24 -16.07 -8.07
C ASN A 54 21.37 -14.87 -7.68
N LEU A 55 20.15 -14.84 -8.22
CA LEU A 55 19.07 -13.97 -7.76
C LEU A 55 18.76 -14.29 -6.29
N ILE A 56 18.61 -13.25 -5.47
CA ILE A 56 18.29 -13.37 -4.03
C ILE A 56 17.04 -12.60 -3.62
N GLY A 57 16.55 -11.67 -4.45
CA GLY A 57 15.30 -10.97 -4.21
C GLY A 57 14.74 -10.33 -5.48
N GLU A 58 13.44 -10.15 -5.53
CA GLU A 58 12.74 -9.42 -6.60
C GLU A 58 11.79 -8.41 -5.94
N GLY A 59 11.96 -7.14 -6.27
CA GLY A 59 11.09 -6.05 -5.85
C GLY A 59 10.22 -5.54 -7.01
N THR A 60 9.37 -4.55 -6.74
CA THR A 60 8.51 -3.92 -7.76
C THR A 60 9.30 -3.09 -8.79
N TYR A 61 10.52 -2.67 -8.45
CA TYR A 61 11.36 -1.80 -9.30
C TYR A 61 12.62 -2.50 -9.83
N GLY A 62 13.08 -3.59 -9.23
CA GLY A 62 14.35 -4.21 -9.59
C GLY A 62 14.55 -5.62 -9.05
N GLU A 63 15.63 -6.25 -9.49
CA GLU A 63 16.08 -7.54 -9.00
C GLU A 63 17.35 -7.38 -8.17
N VAL A 64 17.49 -8.15 -7.11
CA VAL A 64 18.67 -8.15 -6.25
C VAL A 64 19.42 -9.46 -6.44
N TYR A 65 20.69 -9.36 -6.79
CA TYR A 65 21.59 -10.48 -7.00
C TYR A 65 22.68 -10.53 -5.94
N LYS A 66 23.06 -11.74 -5.55
CA LYS A 66 24.32 -11.99 -4.86
C LYS A 66 25.45 -11.90 -5.88
N ALA A 67 26.53 -11.21 -5.54
CA ALA A 67 27.71 -11.09 -6.40
C ALA A 67 29.01 -11.14 -5.59
N VAL A 68 30.13 -11.31 -6.27
CA VAL A 68 31.47 -11.19 -5.70
C VAL A 68 32.18 -9.98 -6.31
N ASP A 69 32.62 -9.04 -5.49
CA ASP A 69 33.50 -7.95 -5.92
C ASP A 69 34.92 -8.52 -6.10
N ILE A 70 35.36 -8.65 -7.34
CA ILE A 70 36.62 -9.33 -7.67
C ILE A 70 37.85 -8.55 -7.19
N THR A 71 37.70 -7.25 -6.91
CA THR A 71 38.81 -6.39 -6.47
C THR A 71 39.26 -6.69 -5.05
N ASN A 72 38.33 -7.12 -4.18
CA ASN A 72 38.57 -7.38 -2.77
C ASN A 72 38.07 -8.76 -2.31
N GLN A 73 37.48 -9.55 -3.22
CA GLN A 73 36.91 -10.87 -2.99
C GLN A 73 35.78 -10.89 -1.94
N LYS A 74 35.13 -9.75 -1.70
CA LYS A 74 33.97 -9.68 -0.81
C LYS A 74 32.69 -10.03 -1.55
N VAL A 75 31.80 -10.70 -0.83
CA VAL A 75 30.44 -10.98 -1.30
C VAL A 75 29.58 -9.74 -1.07
N VAL A 76 28.79 -9.36 -2.07
CA VAL A 76 27.99 -8.13 -2.09
C VAL A 76 26.57 -8.40 -2.63
N ALA A 77 25.65 -7.48 -2.37
CA ALA A 77 24.34 -7.43 -3.03
C ALA A 77 24.38 -6.39 -4.15
N ILE A 78 23.78 -6.72 -5.31
CA ILE A 78 23.63 -5.80 -6.44
C ILE A 78 22.16 -5.73 -6.80
N LYS A 79 21.56 -4.54 -6.59
CA LYS A 79 20.21 -4.23 -7.09
C LYS A 79 20.33 -3.74 -8.53
N ILE A 80 19.71 -4.46 -9.45
CA ILE A 80 19.66 -4.15 -10.88
C ILE A 80 18.29 -3.55 -11.20
N LEU A 81 18.33 -2.32 -11.70
CA LEU A 81 17.17 -1.51 -12.06
C LEU A 81 17.18 -1.32 -13.58
N ASP A 82 16.10 -1.78 -14.22
CA ASP A 82 15.83 -1.60 -15.65
C ASP A 82 14.87 -0.41 -15.85
N ASP A 83 14.51 -0.10 -17.11
CA ASP A 83 13.56 0.98 -17.44
C ASP A 83 13.92 2.32 -16.77
N ILE A 84 15.19 2.73 -16.90
CA ILE A 84 15.80 3.87 -16.18
C ILE A 84 14.93 5.13 -16.26
N GLY A 85 14.35 5.43 -17.43
CA GLY A 85 13.49 6.61 -17.60
C GLY A 85 12.20 6.59 -16.78
N GLU A 86 11.59 5.42 -16.54
CA GLU A 86 10.38 5.29 -15.73
C GLU A 86 10.68 5.25 -14.22
N ASN A 87 11.82 4.67 -13.84
CA ASN A 87 12.22 4.46 -12.44
C ASN A 87 13.25 5.49 -11.94
N MET A 88 13.45 6.59 -12.68
CA MET A 88 14.54 7.52 -12.43
C MET A 88 14.48 8.16 -11.04
N GLU A 89 13.29 8.53 -10.60
CA GLU A 89 13.06 9.14 -9.29
C GLU A 89 13.45 8.17 -8.16
N GLU A 90 13.08 6.90 -8.29
CA GLU A 90 13.46 5.86 -7.34
C GLU A 90 14.97 5.61 -7.33
N ILE A 91 15.60 5.61 -8.50
CA ILE A 91 17.06 5.43 -8.66
C ILE A 91 17.81 6.58 -7.97
N GLU A 92 17.40 7.83 -8.20
CA GLU A 92 18.03 9.01 -7.60
C GLU A 92 17.94 8.98 -6.08
N GLU A 93 16.76 8.65 -5.56
CA GLU A 93 16.53 8.69 -4.13
C GLU A 93 17.28 7.56 -3.41
N GLU A 94 17.28 6.36 -3.98
CA GLU A 94 18.04 5.24 -3.42
C GLU A 94 19.54 5.52 -3.44
N PHE A 95 20.06 6.10 -4.53
CA PHE A 95 21.44 6.54 -4.61
C PHE A 95 21.77 7.64 -3.59
N ARG A 96 20.91 8.66 -3.45
CA ARG A 96 21.10 9.78 -2.53
C ARG A 96 21.21 9.31 -1.09
N VAL A 97 20.24 8.50 -0.65
CA VAL A 97 20.21 8.01 0.74
C VAL A 97 21.40 7.10 1.01
N LEU A 98 21.64 6.10 0.16
CA LEU A 98 22.74 5.15 0.37
C LEU A 98 24.09 5.83 0.33
N SER A 99 24.36 6.71 -0.64
CA SER A 99 25.66 7.39 -0.76
C SER A 99 25.95 8.35 0.40
N THR A 100 24.92 8.91 1.05
CA THR A 100 25.06 9.89 2.13
C THR A 100 25.04 9.27 3.52
N HIS A 101 24.21 8.24 3.73
CA HIS A 101 23.86 7.76 5.08
C HIS A 101 24.38 6.36 5.42
N TRP A 102 25.09 5.69 4.50
CA TRP A 102 25.63 4.33 4.72
C TRP A 102 26.53 4.16 5.96
N ILE A 103 27.05 5.25 6.53
CA ILE A 103 27.90 5.20 7.72
C ILE A 103 27.12 4.77 8.97
N HIS A 104 25.80 4.88 8.97
CA HIS A 104 24.96 4.42 10.07
C HIS A 104 24.94 2.89 10.13
N PRO A 105 25.13 2.25 11.29
CA PRO A 105 25.27 0.79 11.40
C PRO A 105 24.07 0.01 10.87
N ASN A 106 22.86 0.55 11.01
CA ASN A 106 21.62 -0.06 10.55
C ASN A 106 21.24 0.31 9.10
N ILE A 107 22.15 0.90 8.32
CA ILE A 107 22.01 1.15 6.89
C ILE A 107 23.09 0.33 6.16
N PRO A 108 22.79 -0.37 5.05
CA PRO A 108 23.79 -1.13 4.31
C PRO A 108 24.96 -0.27 3.85
N HIS A 109 26.18 -0.79 3.99
CA HIS A 109 27.35 -0.13 3.43
C HIS A 109 27.22 0.03 1.92
N PHE A 110 27.24 1.27 1.43
CA PHE A 110 27.16 1.58 0.01
C PHE A 110 28.52 1.39 -0.67
N ILE A 111 28.55 0.58 -1.74
CA ILE A 111 29.79 0.23 -2.45
C ILE A 111 29.96 1.05 -3.72
N GLY A 112 28.86 1.37 -4.41
CA GLY A 112 28.88 2.25 -5.57
C GLY A 112 27.68 2.10 -6.48
N LEU A 113 27.55 3.08 -7.38
CA LEU A 113 26.61 3.09 -8.49
C LEU A 113 27.36 2.71 -9.78
N PHE A 114 26.75 1.84 -10.59
CA PHE A 114 27.32 1.38 -11.86
C PHE A 114 26.26 1.45 -12.96
N PHE A 115 26.71 1.70 -14.19
CA PHE A 115 25.84 1.81 -15.35
C PHE A 115 26.25 0.76 -16.37
N ARG A 116 25.40 -0.23 -16.57
CA ARG A 116 25.61 -1.29 -17.56
C ARG A 116 24.83 -0.96 -18.82
N ARG A 117 25.53 -0.85 -19.93
CA ARG A 117 24.93 -0.51 -21.22
C ARG A 117 24.53 -1.78 -21.95
N GLY A 118 23.31 -1.79 -22.47
CA GLY A 118 22.82 -2.85 -23.35
C GLY A 118 23.16 -2.58 -24.81
N ASP A 119 22.74 -3.50 -25.69
CA ASP A 119 22.80 -3.25 -27.15
C ASP A 119 21.73 -2.23 -27.58
N THR A 120 20.67 -2.10 -26.77
CA THR A 120 19.61 -1.10 -26.94
C THR A 120 19.33 -0.38 -25.62
N ARG A 121 18.74 0.82 -25.70
CA ARG A 121 18.36 1.61 -24.50
C ARG A 121 17.43 0.87 -23.53
N ILE A 122 16.60 -0.05 -24.03
CA ILE A 122 15.67 -0.82 -23.20
C ILE A 122 16.44 -1.85 -22.34
N GLU A 123 17.66 -2.21 -22.75
CA GLU A 123 18.54 -3.14 -22.05
C GLU A 123 19.56 -2.44 -21.14
N ASP A 124 19.55 -1.10 -21.09
CA ASP A 124 20.39 -0.32 -20.18
C ASP A 124 19.94 -0.55 -18.72
N GLN A 125 20.92 -0.75 -17.83
CA GLN A 125 20.67 -1.09 -16.43
C GLN A 125 21.48 -0.22 -15.48
N ILE A 126 20.86 0.18 -14.37
CA ILE A 126 21.56 0.76 -13.23
C ILE A 126 21.76 -0.30 -12.16
N TRP A 127 22.99 -0.39 -11.68
CA TRP A 127 23.42 -1.34 -10.65
C TRP A 127 23.81 -0.57 -9.40
N ILE A 128 23.11 -0.82 -8.30
CA ILE A 128 23.44 -0.30 -6.98
C ILE A 128 24.09 -1.43 -6.18
N ALA A 129 25.40 -1.34 -5.96
CA ALA A 129 26.16 -2.31 -5.17
C ALA A 129 26.22 -1.90 -3.70
N MET A 130 25.93 -2.84 -2.81
CA MET A 130 25.88 -2.61 -1.36
C MET A 130 26.24 -3.86 -0.55
N GLU A 131 26.37 -3.71 0.76
CA GLU A 131 26.52 -4.79 1.73
C GLU A 131 25.45 -5.89 1.54
N LEU A 132 25.89 -7.15 1.54
CA LEU A 132 24.97 -8.28 1.52
C LEU A 132 24.50 -8.61 2.95
N CYS A 133 23.20 -8.53 3.18
CA CYS A 133 22.55 -9.03 4.40
C CYS A 133 22.09 -10.47 4.15
N ASP A 134 22.91 -11.45 4.54
CA ASP A 134 22.71 -12.85 4.18
C ASP A 134 21.70 -13.60 5.07
N GLY A 135 21.14 -12.95 6.09
CA GLY A 135 20.14 -13.53 6.99
C GLY A 135 18.69 -13.49 6.50
N GLY A 136 18.43 -12.82 5.38
CA GLY A 136 17.08 -12.62 4.83
C GLY A 136 16.28 -11.54 5.56
N SER A 137 15.01 -11.36 5.16
CA SER A 137 14.14 -10.37 5.79
C SER A 137 13.54 -10.89 7.09
N VAL A 138 13.22 -9.99 8.02
CA VAL A 138 12.52 -10.37 9.27
C VAL A 138 11.11 -10.89 9.00
N ALA A 139 10.44 -10.42 7.94
CA ALA A 139 9.16 -10.95 7.49
C ALA A 139 9.28 -12.42 7.04
N ASP A 140 10.33 -12.77 6.31
CA ASP A 140 10.62 -14.16 5.92
C ASP A 140 10.91 -15.03 7.14
N LEU A 141 11.70 -14.51 8.08
CA LEU A 141 12.04 -15.22 9.32
C LEU A 141 10.79 -15.58 10.13
N VAL A 142 9.87 -14.63 10.33
CA VAL A 142 8.62 -14.85 11.04
C VAL A 142 7.72 -15.84 10.28
N THR A 143 7.57 -15.63 8.96
CA THR A 143 6.76 -16.49 8.10
C THR A 143 7.24 -17.93 8.14
N PHE A 144 8.55 -18.14 8.03
CA PHE A 144 9.19 -19.45 8.14
C PHE A 144 8.84 -20.12 9.47
N HIS A 145 9.01 -19.43 10.60
CA HIS A 145 8.74 -20.04 11.91
C HIS A 145 7.27 -20.46 12.05
N LEU A 146 6.33 -19.58 11.69
CA LEU A 146 4.91 -19.87 11.80
C LEU A 146 4.48 -21.00 10.85
N GLN A 147 4.97 -21.01 9.61
CA GLN A 147 4.63 -22.04 8.62
C GLN A 147 5.11 -23.44 9.01
N TYR A 148 6.27 -23.52 9.68
CA TYR A 148 6.84 -24.79 10.15
C TYR A 148 6.41 -25.15 11.59
N GLY A 149 5.45 -24.42 12.17
CA GLY A 149 4.93 -24.68 13.52
C GLY A 149 5.96 -24.47 14.63
N LEU A 150 6.98 -23.65 14.37
CA LEU A 150 7.96 -23.22 15.35
C LEU A 150 7.43 -22.01 16.13
N PRO A 151 7.94 -21.76 17.35
CA PRO A 151 7.61 -20.54 18.09
C PRO A 151 7.95 -19.29 17.27
N GLY A 152 7.02 -18.34 17.24
CA GLY A 152 7.23 -17.01 16.68
C GLY A 152 8.38 -16.26 17.34
N LEU A 153 8.66 -15.05 16.85
CA LEU A 153 9.65 -14.19 17.48
C LEU A 153 9.23 -13.88 18.91
N GLN A 154 10.19 -13.96 19.82
CA GLN A 154 9.97 -13.57 21.20
C GLN A 154 9.92 -12.05 21.30
N GLU A 155 9.25 -11.56 22.34
CA GLU A 155 9.07 -10.12 22.54
C GLU A 155 10.42 -9.36 22.61
N GLU A 156 11.44 -9.95 23.24
CA GLU A 156 12.82 -9.39 23.28
C GLU A 156 13.46 -9.29 21.89
N GLU A 157 13.18 -10.25 21.00
CA GLU A 157 13.68 -10.25 19.62
C GLU A 157 12.97 -9.15 18.79
N ILE A 158 11.66 -8.99 18.98
CA ILE A 158 10.87 -7.92 18.35
C ILE A 158 11.37 -6.55 18.84
N ALA A 159 11.52 -6.37 20.16
CA ALA A 159 12.01 -5.14 20.76
C ALA A 159 13.40 -4.77 20.24
N TYR A 160 14.32 -5.75 20.13
CA TYR A 160 15.65 -5.52 19.54
C TYR A 160 15.56 -5.03 18.10
N ILE A 161 14.77 -5.69 17.25
CA ILE A 161 14.61 -5.28 15.85
C ILE A 161 14.00 -3.87 15.77
N MET A 162 12.94 -3.59 16.53
CA MET A 162 12.30 -2.28 16.56
C MET A 162 13.24 -1.18 17.05
N ASN A 163 14.08 -1.46 18.06
CA ASN A 163 15.04 -0.50 18.59
C ASN A 163 16.14 -0.14 17.57
N GLU A 164 16.70 -1.14 16.88
CA GLU A 164 17.70 -0.91 15.83
C GLU A 164 17.13 -0.11 14.65
N ILE A 165 15.87 -0.37 14.27
CA ILE A 165 15.19 0.40 13.23
C ILE A 165 14.86 1.81 13.69
N ASN A 166 14.40 1.98 14.94
CA ASN A 166 14.16 3.29 15.54
C ASN A 166 15.41 4.18 15.50
N HIS A 167 16.59 3.64 15.83
CA HIS A 167 17.86 4.38 15.72
C HIS A 167 18.14 4.85 14.29
N SER A 168 17.94 3.97 13.30
CA SER A 168 18.13 4.33 11.88
C SER A 168 17.17 5.42 11.41
N LEU A 169 15.90 5.34 11.83
CA LEU A 169 14.87 6.30 11.43
C LEU A 169 15.06 7.64 12.13
N ASP A 170 15.35 7.65 13.43
CA ASP A 170 15.70 8.87 14.17
C ASP A 170 16.92 9.59 13.53
N TYR A 171 17.95 8.81 13.15
CA TYR A 171 19.10 9.35 12.43
C TYR A 171 18.70 9.98 11.09
N LEU A 172 17.90 9.29 10.27
CA LEU A 172 17.44 9.81 8.97
C LEU A 172 16.56 11.06 9.13
N HIS A 173 15.63 11.05 10.11
CA HIS A 173 14.75 12.17 10.41
C HIS A 173 15.52 13.42 10.82
N LYS A 174 16.57 13.27 11.65
CA LYS A 174 17.49 14.36 12.01
C LYS A 174 18.27 14.93 10.82
N HIS A 175 18.43 14.14 9.76
CA HIS A 175 19.00 14.55 8.48
C HIS A 175 17.93 14.84 7.43
N ASN A 176 16.72 15.19 7.86
CA ASN A 176 15.61 15.59 7.00
C ASN A 176 15.22 14.53 5.95
N THR A 177 15.41 13.24 6.21
CA THR A 177 15.07 12.17 5.27
C THR A 177 13.97 11.29 5.86
N LEU A 178 12.87 11.12 5.12
CA LEU A 178 11.78 10.18 5.42
C LEU A 178 11.99 8.86 4.69
N HIS A 179 11.69 7.72 5.35
CA HIS A 179 11.80 6.42 4.71
C HIS A 179 10.58 6.08 3.83
N ARG A 180 9.36 6.23 4.38
CA ARG A 180 8.05 6.03 3.73
C ARG A 180 7.66 4.60 3.32
N ASP A 181 8.53 3.61 3.48
CA ASP A 181 8.19 2.19 3.26
C ASP A 181 8.79 1.25 4.32
N VAL A 182 8.59 1.57 5.61
CA VAL A 182 9.05 0.72 6.73
C VAL A 182 8.12 -0.49 6.87
N LYS A 183 8.68 -1.69 6.76
CA LYS A 183 7.97 -2.98 6.85
C LYS A 183 8.93 -4.15 7.02
N GLY A 184 8.43 -5.32 7.43
CA GLY A 184 9.28 -6.48 7.72
C GLY A 184 10.06 -7.01 6.52
N SER A 185 9.60 -6.81 5.28
CA SER A 185 10.36 -7.21 4.08
C SER A 185 11.55 -6.30 3.78
N ASN A 186 11.52 -5.06 4.29
CA ASN A 186 12.57 -4.04 4.08
C ASN A 186 13.54 -3.97 5.27
N ILE A 187 13.40 -4.87 6.24
CA ILE A 187 14.31 -5.01 7.37
C ILE A 187 15.05 -6.33 7.20
N LEU A 188 16.33 -6.26 6.87
CA LEU A 188 17.18 -7.43 6.66
C LEU A 188 18.03 -7.71 7.90
N LEU A 189 18.37 -8.98 8.07
CA LEU A 189 19.36 -9.45 9.02
C LEU A 189 20.62 -9.91 8.29
N ASN A 190 21.78 -9.74 8.90
CA ASN A 190 22.97 -10.52 8.51
C ASN A 190 23.06 -11.80 9.36
N LYS A 191 23.98 -12.70 9.02
CA LYS A 191 24.21 -13.97 9.73
C LYS A 191 24.55 -13.80 11.22
N GLU A 192 25.06 -12.65 11.63
CA GLU A 192 25.31 -12.30 13.04
C GLU A 192 24.05 -11.86 13.80
N GLY A 193 22.95 -11.60 13.09
CA GLY A 193 21.70 -11.07 13.66
C GLY A 193 21.68 -9.54 13.79
N GLU A 194 22.58 -8.83 13.10
CA GLU A 194 22.54 -7.37 13.01
C GLU A 194 21.44 -6.93 12.04
N VAL A 195 20.77 -5.82 12.36
CA VAL A 195 19.57 -5.33 11.66
C VAL A 195 19.94 -4.21 10.69
N LYS A 196 19.44 -4.28 9.46
CA LYS A 196 19.67 -3.30 8.39
C LYS A 196 18.34 -2.91 7.74
N LEU A 197 18.03 -1.61 7.70
CA LEU A 197 16.91 -1.08 6.93
C LEU A 197 17.33 -0.91 5.47
N ILE A 198 16.47 -1.30 4.53
CA ILE A 198 16.75 -1.24 3.09
C ILE A 198 15.59 -0.60 2.31
N ASP A 199 15.80 -0.44 1.00
CA ASP A 199 14.81 0.00 0.02
C ASP A 199 14.35 1.46 0.17
N TYR A 200 15.27 2.37 -0.17
CA TYR A 200 15.06 3.82 -0.11
C TYR A 200 14.47 4.42 -1.38
N GLY A 201 13.99 3.61 -2.32
CA GLY A 201 13.49 4.10 -3.62
C GLY A 201 12.29 5.03 -3.51
N VAL A 202 11.56 5.00 -2.40
CA VAL A 202 10.46 5.93 -2.12
C VAL A 202 10.76 6.88 -0.97
N ALA A 203 12.02 7.04 -0.55
CA ALA A 203 12.38 8.02 0.47
C ALA A 203 12.14 9.47 -0.02
N CYS A 204 12.24 10.46 0.87
CA CYS A 204 12.11 11.87 0.50
C CYS A 204 12.89 12.79 1.44
N GLU A 205 13.47 13.85 0.89
CA GLU A 205 14.08 14.92 1.68
C GLU A 205 13.07 16.00 2.08
N LEU A 206 12.95 16.27 3.38
CA LEU A 206 12.07 17.28 3.96
C LEU A 206 12.47 18.72 3.59
N SER A 207 13.69 19.00 3.12
CA SER A 207 14.16 20.40 2.90
C SER A 207 13.58 21.08 1.64
N THR A 208 13.00 20.32 0.71
CA THR A 208 12.57 20.84 -0.59
C THR A 208 11.09 21.23 -0.60
N GLN A 209 10.76 22.41 -1.16
CA GLN A 209 9.39 22.86 -1.50
C GLN A 209 8.79 22.03 -2.66
N SER A 210 9.05 20.72 -2.67
CA SER A 210 8.69 19.83 -3.75
C SER A 210 7.26 19.33 -3.58
N ALA A 211 6.51 19.30 -4.69
CA ALA A 211 5.19 18.66 -4.82
C ALA A 211 5.13 17.19 -4.33
N ARG A 212 6.28 16.59 -3.99
CA ARG A 212 6.49 15.22 -3.51
C ARG A 212 5.97 14.96 -2.09
N ARG A 213 5.86 15.99 -1.24
CA ARG A 213 5.24 15.86 0.10
C ARG A 213 3.74 15.53 0.02
N HIS A 214 3.13 15.67 -1.15
CA HIS A 214 1.71 15.40 -1.36
C HIS A 214 1.42 14.04 -2.00
N THR A 215 2.42 13.16 -2.08
CA THR A 215 2.31 11.88 -2.80
C THR A 215 1.99 10.73 -1.85
N SER A 216 0.90 10.02 -2.11
CA SER A 216 0.60 8.72 -1.48
C SER A 216 1.51 7.65 -2.09
N VAL A 217 2.56 7.29 -1.35
CA VAL A 217 3.55 6.26 -1.73
C VAL A 217 3.74 5.24 -0.60
N GLY A 218 4.21 4.04 -0.96
CA GLY A 218 4.55 2.98 -0.02
C GLY A 218 3.64 1.75 -0.15
N THR A 219 3.78 0.83 0.79
CA THR A 219 3.02 -0.42 0.84
C THR A 219 1.72 -0.25 1.64
N PRO A 220 0.53 -0.41 1.03
CA PRO A 220 -0.76 0.01 1.58
C PRO A 220 -1.07 -0.34 3.03
N TYR A 221 -0.66 -1.52 3.49
CA TYR A 221 -1.02 -2.02 4.82
C TYR A 221 -0.21 -1.36 5.95
N TRP A 222 0.95 -0.79 5.64
CA TRP A 222 1.82 -0.06 6.58
C TRP A 222 1.65 1.45 6.48
N MET A 223 0.95 1.96 5.46
CA MET A 223 0.78 3.40 5.27
C MET A 223 -0.02 4.05 6.40
N ALA A 224 0.48 5.18 6.87
CA ALA A 224 -0.19 5.98 7.88
C ALA A 224 -1.45 6.69 7.32
N PRO A 225 -2.49 6.95 8.14
CA PRO A 225 -3.73 7.60 7.71
C PRO A 225 -3.50 8.91 6.97
N GLU A 226 -2.58 9.75 7.46
CA GLU A 226 -2.25 11.05 6.89
C GLU A 226 -1.58 10.94 5.51
N VAL A 227 -0.79 9.89 5.27
CA VAL A 227 -0.16 9.62 3.95
C VAL A 227 -1.21 9.17 2.93
N ILE A 228 -2.22 8.41 3.38
CA ILE A 228 -3.34 7.95 2.55
C ILE A 228 -4.31 9.09 2.21
N LEU A 229 -4.53 10.01 3.17
CA LEU A 229 -5.45 11.14 3.03
C LEU A 229 -4.82 12.37 2.40
N CYS A 230 -3.51 12.37 2.12
CA CYS A 230 -2.82 13.47 1.48
C CYS A 230 -3.30 13.62 0.02
N ASP A 231 -4.30 14.49 -0.19
CA ASP A 231 -5.06 14.64 -1.44
C ASP A 231 -4.64 15.89 -2.22
N GLY A 232 -3.34 16.10 -2.42
CA GLY A 232 -2.79 17.24 -3.18
C GLY A 232 -3.04 18.63 -2.55
N GLN A 233 -3.79 18.70 -1.45
CA GLN A 233 -3.99 19.89 -0.64
C GLN A 233 -2.90 19.99 0.43
N GLN A 234 -2.67 21.20 0.95
CA GLN A 234 -1.58 21.64 1.84
C GLN A 234 -1.46 20.94 3.21
N MET A 235 -1.82 19.66 3.34
CA MET A 235 -1.50 18.84 4.51
C MET A 235 -0.09 18.28 4.29
N GLU A 236 0.88 18.89 4.99
CA GLU A 236 2.24 18.37 5.08
C GLU A 236 2.25 17.26 6.14
N TYR A 237 2.42 16.00 5.73
CA TYR A 237 2.77 14.93 6.68
C TYR A 237 4.27 14.98 6.97
N ASP A 238 4.65 14.66 8.20
CA ASP A 238 6.03 14.74 8.67
C ASP A 238 6.63 13.33 8.89
N SER A 239 7.72 13.27 9.65
CA SER A 239 8.44 12.04 9.91
C SER A 239 7.71 11.01 10.75
N ARG A 240 6.57 11.37 11.36
CA ARG A 240 5.76 10.48 12.20
C ARG A 240 5.02 9.42 11.38
N CYS A 241 4.94 9.57 10.06
CA CYS A 241 4.42 8.50 9.20
C CYS A 241 5.26 7.21 9.28
N ASP A 242 6.58 7.34 9.48
CA ASP A 242 7.47 6.20 9.70
C ASP A 242 7.23 5.55 11.08
N VAL A 243 6.77 6.32 12.09
CA VAL A 243 6.44 5.80 13.43
C VAL A 243 5.19 4.90 13.36
N TRP A 244 4.18 5.30 12.58
CA TRP A 244 3.03 4.43 12.32
C TRP A 244 3.46 3.14 11.63
N SER A 245 4.29 3.25 10.60
CA SER A 245 4.80 2.11 9.83
C SER A 245 5.61 1.15 10.73
N LEU A 246 6.39 1.69 11.68
CA LEU A 246 7.08 0.93 12.73
C LEU A 246 6.10 0.15 13.61
N GLY A 247 5.01 0.78 14.07
CA GLY A 247 3.96 0.13 14.86
C GLY A 247 3.25 -1.01 14.11
N ILE A 248 2.93 -0.81 12.83
CA ILE A 248 2.37 -1.88 11.98
C ILE A 248 3.37 -3.03 11.81
N THR A 249 4.65 -2.71 11.61
CA THR A 249 5.72 -3.71 11.52
C THR A 249 5.85 -4.51 12.82
N ALA A 250 5.71 -3.88 13.98
CA ALA A 250 5.73 -4.57 15.26
C ALA A 250 4.60 -5.60 15.38
N ILE A 251 3.38 -5.26 14.94
CA ILE A 251 2.26 -6.22 14.84
C ILE A 251 2.58 -7.34 13.83
N GLU A 252 3.17 -7.00 12.68
CA GLU A 252 3.57 -7.98 11.68
C GLU A 252 4.56 -9.01 12.26
N LEU A 253 5.55 -8.58 13.04
CA LEU A 253 6.52 -9.49 13.64
C LEU A 253 5.91 -10.36 14.74
N ALA A 254 4.93 -9.84 15.46
CA ALA A 254 4.19 -10.57 16.49
C ALA A 254 3.23 -11.62 15.89
N GLU A 255 2.50 -11.26 14.84
CA GLU A 255 1.39 -12.06 14.31
C GLU A 255 1.66 -12.73 12.94
N GLY A 256 2.81 -12.45 12.34
CA GLY A 256 3.23 -12.93 11.02
C GLY A 256 2.69 -12.17 9.81
N LYS A 257 1.75 -11.24 10.04
CA LYS A 257 1.15 -10.45 8.98
C LYS A 257 0.67 -9.10 9.49
N ALA A 258 0.77 -8.08 8.64
CA ALA A 258 0.20 -6.77 8.93
C ALA A 258 -1.35 -6.84 9.05
N PRO A 259 -1.96 -5.94 9.82
CA PRO A 259 -3.41 -5.76 9.82
C PRO A 259 -3.96 -5.57 8.41
N LEU A 260 -5.15 -6.11 8.14
CA LEU A 260 -5.84 -5.98 6.84
C LEU A 260 -5.12 -6.60 5.63
N SER A 261 -3.98 -7.28 5.80
CA SER A 261 -3.23 -7.93 4.72
C SER A 261 -4.03 -8.98 3.91
N ASP A 262 -5.08 -9.57 4.50
CA ASP A 262 -5.99 -10.47 3.79
C ASP A 262 -6.96 -9.74 2.84
N LEU A 263 -7.05 -8.41 2.92
CA LEU A 263 -7.88 -7.59 2.05
C LEU A 263 -7.11 -7.14 0.81
N HIS A 264 -7.84 -6.95 -0.29
CA HIS A 264 -7.29 -6.27 -1.46
C HIS A 264 -6.74 -4.89 -1.07
N PRO A 265 -5.56 -4.46 -1.58
CA PRO A 265 -4.87 -3.24 -1.11
C PRO A 265 -5.77 -1.99 -1.10
N MET A 266 -6.57 -1.83 -2.15
CA MET A 266 -7.56 -0.75 -2.25
C MET A 266 -8.57 -0.71 -1.10
N ARG A 267 -9.00 -1.87 -0.60
CA ARG A 267 -9.92 -1.95 0.55
C ARG A 267 -9.21 -1.59 1.84
N ALA A 268 -7.94 -1.95 1.99
CA ALA A 268 -7.14 -1.57 3.15
C ALA A 268 -6.94 -0.04 3.20
N LEU A 269 -6.54 0.59 2.08
CA LEU A 269 -6.40 2.05 1.99
C LEU A 269 -7.67 2.80 2.38
N PHE A 270 -8.84 2.24 2.10
CA PHE A 270 -10.10 2.88 2.49
C PHE A 270 -10.41 2.74 3.99
N GLN A 271 -10.04 1.60 4.57
CA GLN A 271 -10.33 1.27 5.95
C GLN A 271 -9.35 1.88 6.94
N ILE A 272 -8.06 2.00 6.61
CA ILE A 272 -7.01 2.50 7.53
C ILE A 272 -7.37 3.88 8.13
N PRO A 273 -7.79 4.90 7.35
CA PRO A 273 -8.13 6.20 7.92
C PRO A 273 -9.45 6.21 8.72
N ARG A 274 -10.30 5.18 8.58
CA ARG A 274 -11.67 5.15 9.13
C ARG A 274 -11.81 4.25 10.35
N ASN A 275 -11.17 3.09 10.32
CA ASN A 275 -11.19 2.15 11.43
C ASN A 275 -10.46 2.74 12.65
N PRO A 276 -10.75 2.23 13.87
CA PRO A 276 -9.89 2.47 15.01
C PRO A 276 -8.45 2.00 14.71
N PRO A 277 -7.43 2.53 15.42
CA PRO A 277 -6.07 2.03 15.35
C PRO A 277 -6.03 0.50 15.46
N PRO A 278 -5.23 -0.20 14.65
CA PRO A 278 -4.98 -1.62 14.86
C PRO A 278 -4.39 -1.89 16.25
N ALA A 279 -4.66 -3.08 16.78
CA ALA A 279 -4.11 -3.58 18.03
C ALA A 279 -3.76 -5.07 17.85
N LEU A 280 -2.95 -5.61 18.78
CA LEU A 280 -2.65 -7.04 18.84
C LEU A 280 -3.93 -7.84 19.09
N LYS A 281 -4.13 -8.96 18.40
CA LYS A 281 -5.37 -9.75 18.45
C LYS A 281 -5.60 -10.41 19.82
N ASP A 282 -4.53 -10.92 20.43
CA ASP A 282 -4.56 -11.55 21.74
C ASP A 282 -3.65 -10.78 22.71
N GLU A 283 -4.14 -9.66 23.21
CA GLU A 283 -3.44 -8.82 24.19
C GLU A 283 -3.04 -9.58 25.47
N MET A 284 -3.59 -10.77 25.75
CA MET A 284 -3.16 -11.55 26.92
C MET A 284 -1.84 -12.30 26.71
N GLU A 285 -1.41 -12.48 25.46
CA GLU A 285 -0.14 -13.15 25.13
C GLU A 285 1.08 -12.23 25.25
N TRP A 286 0.87 -10.91 25.30
CA TRP A 286 1.92 -9.90 25.19
C TRP A 286 2.06 -9.08 26.48
N SER A 287 3.27 -8.56 26.72
CA SER A 287 3.46 -7.66 27.86
C SER A 287 2.66 -6.37 27.70
N LYS A 288 2.38 -5.71 28.83
CA LYS A 288 1.71 -4.41 28.81
C LYS A 288 2.57 -3.37 28.10
N GLU A 289 3.88 -3.46 28.26
CA GLU A 289 4.86 -2.59 27.64
C GLU A 289 4.84 -2.73 26.12
N PHE A 290 4.70 -3.95 25.57
CA PHE A 290 4.61 -4.14 24.13
C PHE A 290 3.29 -3.62 23.56
N ILE A 291 2.19 -3.88 24.26
CA ILE A 291 0.86 -3.38 23.87
C ILE A 291 0.84 -1.84 23.86
N ASP A 292 1.40 -1.21 24.89
CA ASP A 292 1.51 0.25 25.03
C ASP A 292 2.36 0.85 23.91
N PHE A 293 3.52 0.24 23.60
CA PHE A 293 4.37 0.63 22.47
C PHE A 293 3.60 0.65 21.14
N VAL A 294 2.85 -0.42 20.86
CA VAL A 294 2.03 -0.52 19.64
C VAL A 294 0.96 0.57 19.62
N HIS A 295 0.31 0.84 20.75
CA HIS A 295 -0.71 1.90 20.85
C HIS A 295 -0.13 3.30 20.64
N GLU A 296 1.03 3.62 21.23
CA GLU A 296 1.69 4.91 21.03
C GLU A 296 2.06 5.13 19.57
N CYS A 297 2.69 4.13 18.93
CA CYS A 297 3.04 4.20 17.51
C CYS A 297 1.81 4.38 16.60
N LEU A 298 0.69 3.73 16.93
CA LEU A 298 -0.54 3.73 16.13
C LEU A 298 -1.54 4.82 16.53
N THR A 299 -1.05 5.92 17.11
CA THR A 299 -1.84 7.15 17.30
C THR A 299 -2.23 7.73 15.94
N LYS A 300 -3.54 7.76 15.63
CA LYS A 300 -4.04 8.20 14.30
C LYS A 300 -3.80 9.68 14.04
N ASP A 301 -3.94 10.50 15.06
CA ASP A 301 -3.60 11.91 14.95
C ASP A 301 -2.07 12.03 14.91
N TYR A 302 -1.53 12.42 13.75
CA TYR A 302 -0.09 12.50 13.59
C TYR A 302 0.50 13.61 14.48
N GLU A 303 -0.25 14.66 14.84
CA GLU A 303 0.25 15.74 15.71
C GLU A 303 0.46 15.29 17.16
N GLU A 304 -0.29 14.28 17.60
CA GLU A 304 -0.18 13.65 18.92
C GLU A 304 0.70 12.39 18.90
N ARG A 305 1.01 11.85 17.70
CA ARG A 305 1.90 10.70 17.57
C ARG A 305 3.32 11.11 17.96
N PRO A 306 4.02 10.33 18.81
CA PRO A 306 5.39 10.65 19.22
C PRO A 306 6.35 10.61 18.04
N VAL A 307 7.46 11.33 18.16
CA VAL A 307 8.59 11.24 17.20
C VAL A 307 9.52 10.08 17.56
N MET A 308 10.38 9.64 16.63
CA MET A 308 11.32 8.52 16.86
C MET A 308 12.22 8.72 18.10
N ALA A 309 12.61 9.97 18.38
CA ALA A 309 13.39 10.31 19.57
C ALA A 309 12.63 10.07 20.89
N GLU A 310 11.31 10.21 20.90
CA GLU A 310 10.45 9.92 22.07
C GLU A 310 10.17 8.43 22.16
N ILE A 311 9.91 7.77 21.02
CA ILE A 311 9.75 6.32 20.93
C ILE A 311 11.00 5.58 21.47
N ALA A 312 12.20 6.12 21.26
CA ALA A 312 13.45 5.57 21.78
C ALA A 312 13.46 5.40 23.31
N GLU A 313 12.73 6.25 24.02
CA GLU A 313 12.64 6.26 25.49
C GLU A 313 11.52 5.36 26.01
N HIS A 314 10.76 4.71 25.13
CA HIS A 314 9.66 3.84 25.52
C HIS A 314 10.18 2.59 26.27
N PRO A 315 9.57 2.17 27.40
CA PRO A 315 10.04 1.03 28.21
C PRO A 315 10.27 -0.27 27.44
N PHE A 316 9.42 -0.55 26.45
CA PHE A 316 9.56 -1.70 25.54
C PHE A 316 10.95 -1.75 24.86
N LEU A 317 11.45 -0.62 24.35
CA LEU A 317 12.75 -0.54 23.68
C LEU A 317 13.90 -0.48 24.69
N LEU A 318 13.72 0.23 25.81
CA LEU A 318 14.75 0.33 26.85
C LEU A 318 15.09 -1.02 27.49
N ASN A 319 14.13 -1.94 27.56
CA ASN A 319 14.34 -3.28 28.13
C ASN A 319 15.29 -4.18 27.31
N VAL A 320 15.55 -3.85 26.03
CA VAL A 320 16.50 -4.56 25.15
C VAL A 320 17.95 -4.49 25.68
N SER A 321 18.26 -3.44 26.44
CA SER A 321 19.61 -3.04 26.84
C SER A 321 20.37 -4.02 27.76
N GLN A 322 19.75 -5.10 28.24
CA GLN A 322 20.43 -6.00 29.19
C GLN A 322 21.36 -7.02 28.52
N ASN A 323 21.13 -7.45 27.27
CA ASN A 323 22.03 -8.42 26.59
C ASN A 323 21.83 -8.52 25.05
N PRO A 324 22.17 -7.48 24.26
CA PRO A 324 21.97 -7.50 22.80
C PRO A 324 22.68 -8.67 22.11
N THR A 325 23.86 -9.06 22.60
CA THR A 325 24.61 -10.21 22.06
C THR A 325 23.86 -11.54 22.24
N TYR A 326 23.08 -11.71 23.29
CA TYR A 326 22.26 -12.91 23.47
C TYR A 326 21.12 -12.95 22.45
N ILE A 327 20.44 -11.82 22.23
CA ILE A 327 19.34 -11.70 21.27
C ILE A 327 19.85 -11.91 19.85
N GLN A 328 20.97 -11.26 19.48
CA GLN A 328 21.66 -11.48 18.20
C GLN A 328 21.99 -12.97 17.98
N LYS A 329 22.53 -13.65 18.99
CA LYS A 329 22.77 -15.12 18.92
C LYS A 329 21.49 -15.93 18.82
N SER A 330 20.36 -15.46 19.34
CA SER A 330 19.05 -16.07 19.15
C SER A 330 18.60 -15.95 17.69
N LEU A 331 18.63 -14.73 17.15
CA LEU A 331 18.31 -14.45 15.75
C LEU A 331 19.22 -15.23 14.79
N ALA A 332 20.54 -15.24 15.03
CA ALA A 332 21.50 -16.02 14.24
C ALA A 332 21.18 -17.52 14.21
N ARG A 333 20.69 -18.10 15.31
CA ARG A 333 20.23 -19.50 15.36
C ARG A 333 18.99 -19.71 14.50
N ARG A 334 18.02 -18.80 14.56
CA ARG A 334 16.79 -18.83 13.75
C ARG A 334 17.09 -18.67 12.25
N ILE A 335 17.99 -17.75 11.90
CA ILE A 335 18.49 -17.55 10.54
C ILE A 335 19.12 -18.82 10.00
N LYS A 336 20.01 -19.44 10.79
CA LYS A 336 20.66 -20.71 10.41
C LYS A 336 19.64 -21.82 10.15
N MET A 337 18.61 -21.95 10.99
CA MET A 337 17.52 -22.91 10.78
C MET A 337 16.79 -22.66 9.46
N MET A 338 16.47 -21.40 9.15
CA MET A 338 15.80 -21.04 7.89
C MET A 338 16.68 -21.37 6.68
N GLN A 339 17.97 -21.02 6.71
CA GLN A 339 18.93 -21.26 5.62
C GLN A 339 19.23 -22.74 5.36
N GLU A 340 19.11 -23.61 6.38
CA GLU A 340 19.25 -25.06 6.23
C GLU A 340 18.04 -25.72 5.55
N THR A 341 16.96 -24.97 5.32
CA THR A 341 15.77 -25.41 4.60
C THR A 341 15.67 -24.80 3.21
N ASP A 342 14.97 -25.45 2.28
CA ASP A 342 14.63 -24.86 0.96
C ASP A 342 13.43 -23.90 1.07
N PHE A 343 13.40 -23.07 2.13
CA PHE A 343 12.34 -22.10 2.32
C PHE A 343 12.45 -21.00 1.27
N LYS A 344 11.40 -20.85 0.47
CA LYS A 344 11.24 -19.75 -0.46
C LYS A 344 10.42 -18.67 0.24
N GLY A 345 11.03 -17.50 0.40
CA GLY A 345 10.44 -16.34 1.09
C GLY A 345 9.11 -15.85 0.49
N LYS A 346 8.54 -14.84 1.14
CA LYS A 346 7.20 -14.29 0.89
C LYS A 346 7.02 -13.75 -0.54
N VAL A 347 5.75 -13.62 -0.91
CA VAL A 347 5.25 -13.06 -2.18
C VAL A 347 5.55 -11.56 -2.24
N VAL A 348 5.93 -11.04 -3.40
CA VAL A 348 6.12 -9.61 -3.68
C VAL A 348 4.87 -8.83 -3.24
N GLU A 349 5.06 -7.83 -2.39
CA GLU A 349 3.97 -7.00 -1.88
C GLU A 349 3.63 -5.87 -2.87
N PRO A 350 2.34 -5.51 -2.97
CA PRO A 350 1.92 -4.45 -3.87
C PRO A 350 2.37 -3.09 -3.35
N THR A 351 3.00 -2.29 -4.21
CA THR A 351 3.39 -0.92 -3.89
C THR A 351 2.47 0.10 -4.54
N THR A 352 2.40 1.28 -3.94
CA THR A 352 1.60 2.39 -4.45
C THR A 352 2.44 3.60 -4.73
N LYS A 353 2.12 4.31 -5.81
CA LYS A 353 2.76 5.58 -6.18
C LYS A 353 1.78 6.45 -6.96
N ASN A 354 1.57 7.69 -6.51
CA ASN A 354 0.74 8.70 -7.20
C ASN A 354 -0.65 8.17 -7.61
N GLY A 355 -1.34 7.51 -6.68
CA GLY A 355 -2.66 6.94 -6.94
C GLY A 355 -2.67 5.76 -7.92
N LYS A 356 -1.52 5.15 -8.21
CA LYS A 356 -1.40 3.90 -8.98
C LYS A 356 -0.92 2.77 -8.07
N LEU A 357 -1.45 1.57 -8.30
CA LEU A 357 -1.07 0.32 -7.64
C LEU A 357 -0.21 -0.51 -8.61
N LYS A 358 0.91 -1.05 -8.14
CA LYS A 358 1.75 -2.00 -8.87
C LYS A 358 1.91 -3.26 -8.04
N GLU A 359 1.29 -4.36 -8.48
CA GLU A 359 1.33 -5.64 -7.76
C GLU A 359 2.56 -6.48 -8.09
N LYS A 360 3.09 -6.37 -9.32
CA LYS A 360 4.28 -7.09 -9.77
C LYS A 360 5.18 -6.22 -10.63
N ARG A 361 6.47 -6.56 -10.66
CA ARG A 361 7.52 -5.84 -11.43
C ARG A 361 7.17 -5.62 -12.90
N LYS A 362 6.75 -6.69 -13.60
CA LYS A 362 6.45 -6.69 -15.05
C LYS A 362 5.03 -6.23 -15.40
N GLU A 363 4.17 -5.99 -14.42
CA GLU A 363 2.81 -5.53 -14.64
C GLU A 363 2.77 -3.99 -14.68
N LYS A 364 1.95 -3.43 -15.56
CA LYS A 364 1.73 -1.98 -15.62
C LYS A 364 0.98 -1.53 -14.37
N SER A 365 1.40 -0.40 -13.81
CA SER A 365 0.70 0.19 -12.68
C SER A 365 -0.73 0.58 -13.06
N THR A 366 -1.70 0.20 -12.23
CA THR A 366 -3.12 0.45 -12.47
C THR A 366 -3.61 1.58 -11.58
N LEU A 367 -4.32 2.56 -12.15
CA LEU A 367 -5.01 3.58 -11.36
C LEU A 367 -5.90 2.96 -10.26
N MET A 368 -5.77 3.50 -9.06
CA MET A 368 -6.55 3.14 -7.89
C MET A 368 -8.02 3.53 -8.09
N LEU A 369 -8.91 2.54 -8.01
CA LEU A 369 -10.35 2.75 -8.15
C LEU A 369 -10.94 3.28 -6.85
N ARG A 370 -11.56 4.47 -6.92
CA ARG A 370 -12.24 5.04 -5.75
C ARG A 370 -13.67 4.53 -5.69
N ASP A 371 -14.02 3.94 -4.54
CA ASP A 371 -15.40 3.54 -4.24
C ASP A 371 -16.36 4.74 -4.15
N ASP A 372 -15.84 5.95 -3.99
CA ASP A 372 -16.58 7.22 -4.05
C ASP A 372 -15.97 8.17 -5.09
N LEU A 373 -16.71 8.48 -6.14
CA LEU A 373 -16.23 9.40 -7.18
C LEU A 373 -16.15 10.85 -6.70
N ALA A 374 -16.83 11.20 -5.61
CA ALA A 374 -16.71 12.53 -5.01
C ALA A 374 -15.33 12.75 -4.36
N SER A 375 -14.55 11.69 -4.15
CA SER A 375 -13.17 11.76 -3.64
C SER A 375 -12.12 11.69 -4.76
N LEU A 376 -12.49 11.94 -6.03
CA LEU A 376 -11.53 12.01 -7.12
C LEU A 376 -10.88 13.39 -7.18
N GLU A 377 -9.54 13.40 -7.19
CA GLU A 377 -8.68 14.60 -7.27
C GLU A 377 -8.95 15.42 -8.54
N TYR A 378 -9.07 14.74 -9.68
CA TYR A 378 -9.36 15.35 -10.98
C TYR A 378 -10.63 14.76 -11.57
N ILE A 379 -11.64 15.62 -11.72
CA ILE A 379 -12.90 15.25 -12.33
C ILE A 379 -12.83 15.53 -13.82
N SER A 380 -12.71 14.47 -14.61
CA SER A 380 -12.94 14.50 -16.06
C SER A 380 -13.87 13.37 -16.47
N GLU A 381 -14.55 13.55 -17.61
CA GLU A 381 -15.42 12.52 -18.17
C GLU A 381 -14.66 11.21 -18.39
N ASP A 382 -13.44 11.28 -18.94
CA ASP A 382 -12.60 10.11 -19.19
C ASP A 382 -12.24 9.36 -17.90
N ILE A 383 -11.90 10.08 -16.82
CA ILE A 383 -11.52 9.48 -15.53
C ILE A 383 -12.74 8.80 -14.88
N ILE A 384 -13.91 9.43 -14.95
CA ILE A 384 -15.16 8.85 -14.43
C ILE A 384 -15.50 7.59 -15.24
N LEU A 385 -15.49 7.67 -16.56
CA LEU A 385 -15.83 6.54 -17.44
C LEU A 385 -14.87 5.36 -17.25
N ASP A 386 -13.56 5.62 -17.09
CA ASP A 386 -12.57 4.57 -16.82
C ASP A 386 -12.79 3.92 -15.44
N ASN A 387 -13.05 4.71 -14.39
CA ASN A 387 -13.40 4.18 -13.07
C ASN A 387 -14.62 3.27 -13.13
N LEU A 388 -15.71 3.77 -13.72
CA LEU A 388 -16.97 3.02 -13.86
C LEU A 388 -16.78 1.74 -14.69
N ARG A 389 -16.03 1.82 -15.79
CA ARG A 389 -15.74 0.67 -16.65
C ARG A 389 -14.96 -0.42 -15.93
N ARG A 390 -13.94 -0.05 -15.15
CA ARG A 390 -13.11 -1.01 -14.41
C ARG A 390 -13.87 -1.62 -13.24
N HIS A 391 -14.64 -0.83 -12.47
CA HIS A 391 -15.54 -1.37 -11.45
C HIS A 391 -16.53 -2.38 -12.05
N PHE A 392 -17.11 -2.06 -13.22
CA PHE A 392 -18.01 -2.97 -13.93
C PHE A 392 -17.32 -4.27 -14.34
N GLN A 393 -16.08 -4.22 -14.85
CA GLN A 393 -15.28 -5.40 -15.18
C GLN A 393 -14.99 -6.29 -13.95
N MET A 394 -14.83 -5.67 -12.78
CA MET A 394 -14.66 -6.36 -11.49
C MET A 394 -15.99 -6.87 -10.90
N LYS A 395 -17.11 -6.77 -11.62
CA LYS A 395 -18.47 -7.11 -11.15
C LYS A 395 -18.93 -6.24 -9.97
N GLN A 396 -18.33 -5.09 -9.75
CA GLN A 396 -18.76 -4.10 -8.78
C GLN A 396 -19.63 -3.06 -9.50
N ILE A 397 -20.94 -3.20 -9.38
CA ILE A 397 -21.90 -2.38 -10.13
C ILE A 397 -22.35 -1.11 -9.41
N TYR A 398 -21.92 -0.94 -8.17
CA TYR A 398 -22.28 0.16 -7.30
C TYR A 398 -21.04 1.01 -6.99
N VAL A 399 -21.19 2.32 -7.08
CA VAL A 399 -20.14 3.31 -6.76
C VAL A 399 -20.80 4.50 -6.06
N TYR A 400 -20.18 5.05 -5.02
CA TYR A 400 -20.66 6.25 -4.36
C TYR A 400 -20.32 7.52 -5.14
N ILE A 401 -21.13 8.54 -4.94
CA ILE A 401 -20.84 9.94 -5.26
C ILE A 401 -21.33 10.76 -4.06
N GLY A 402 -20.52 10.83 -3.01
CA GLY A 402 -20.91 11.36 -1.71
C GLY A 402 -22.11 10.61 -1.13
N GLU A 403 -23.27 11.26 -1.03
CA GLU A 403 -24.52 10.64 -0.56
C GLU A 403 -25.31 9.89 -1.65
N ILE A 404 -24.89 10.01 -2.90
CA ILE A 404 -25.53 9.33 -4.03
C ILE A 404 -24.88 7.96 -4.21
N LEU A 405 -25.70 6.95 -4.55
CA LEU A 405 -25.23 5.63 -4.97
C LEU A 405 -25.52 5.47 -6.46
N LEU A 406 -24.48 5.49 -7.28
CA LEU A 406 -24.58 5.17 -8.70
C LEU A 406 -24.64 3.65 -8.88
N ALA A 407 -25.53 3.19 -9.77
CA ALA A 407 -25.73 1.79 -10.09
C ALA A 407 -25.66 1.56 -11.60
N ILE A 408 -24.79 0.65 -12.04
CA ILE A 408 -24.66 0.25 -13.45
C ILE A 408 -25.31 -1.11 -13.63
N ASN A 409 -26.44 -1.19 -14.34
CA ASN A 409 -27.13 -2.47 -14.51
C ASN A 409 -26.31 -3.43 -15.40
N PRO A 410 -25.88 -4.61 -14.89
CA PRO A 410 -25.09 -5.56 -15.67
C PRO A 410 -25.95 -6.49 -16.54
N TYR A 411 -27.29 -6.38 -16.50
CA TYR A 411 -28.24 -7.27 -17.18
C TYR A 411 -28.07 -8.77 -16.86
N GLN A 412 -27.44 -9.08 -15.73
CA GLN A 412 -27.20 -10.43 -15.23
C GLN A 412 -27.29 -10.45 -13.70
N ASP A 413 -27.58 -11.63 -13.14
CA ASP A 413 -27.52 -11.82 -11.69
C ASP A 413 -26.06 -12.03 -11.26
N LEU A 414 -25.58 -11.18 -10.35
CA LEU A 414 -24.25 -11.23 -9.78
C LEU A 414 -24.21 -11.86 -8.38
N GLY A 415 -25.36 -12.26 -7.82
CA GLY A 415 -25.44 -12.85 -6.47
C GLY A 415 -25.24 -11.86 -5.32
N LEU A 416 -25.34 -10.55 -5.59
CA LEU A 416 -25.03 -9.47 -4.63
C LEU A 416 -26.09 -9.28 -3.53
N TYR A 417 -27.27 -9.87 -3.68
CA TYR A 417 -28.42 -9.61 -2.80
C TYR A 417 -28.77 -10.79 -1.89
N SER A 418 -27.76 -11.55 -1.48
CA SER A 418 -27.93 -12.72 -0.61
C SER A 418 -28.11 -12.34 0.87
N SER A 419 -28.66 -13.27 1.68
CA SER A 419 -28.77 -13.08 3.13
C SER A 419 -27.40 -12.92 3.81
N ARG A 420 -26.34 -13.52 3.25
CA ARG A 420 -24.96 -13.34 3.71
C ARG A 420 -24.51 -11.88 3.56
N GLU A 421 -24.81 -11.27 2.41
CA GLU A 421 -24.52 -9.84 2.20
C GLU A 421 -25.37 -8.96 3.13
N MET A 422 -26.65 -9.27 3.34
CA MET A 422 -27.47 -8.52 4.32
C MET A 422 -26.87 -8.55 5.73
N TYR A 423 -26.29 -9.68 6.15
CA TYR A 423 -25.56 -9.77 7.42
C TYR A 423 -24.29 -8.92 7.41
N ARG A 424 -23.52 -8.95 6.32
CA ARG A 424 -22.28 -8.19 6.15
C ARG A 424 -22.47 -6.68 6.30
N TYR A 425 -23.58 -6.14 5.79
CA TYR A 425 -23.88 -4.70 5.78
C TYR A 425 -24.68 -4.22 7.01
N ARG A 426 -24.93 -5.09 7.98
CA ARG A 426 -25.73 -4.75 9.17
C ARG A 426 -24.87 -4.12 10.26
N ASN A 427 -25.35 -3.01 10.84
CA ASN A 427 -24.72 -2.33 11.99
C ASN A 427 -23.25 -1.93 11.75
N VAL A 428 -22.89 -1.68 10.51
CA VAL A 428 -21.55 -1.23 10.10
C VAL A 428 -21.66 0.13 9.43
N SER A 429 -20.57 0.89 9.40
CA SER A 429 -20.52 2.16 8.69
C SER A 429 -20.74 1.96 7.19
N LYS A 430 -21.27 2.99 6.52
CA LYS A 430 -21.50 3.03 5.06
C LYS A 430 -20.23 2.65 4.27
N PHE A 431 -19.09 2.98 4.84
CA PHE A 431 -17.76 2.85 4.24
C PHE A 431 -16.98 1.61 4.70
N ASP A 432 -17.52 0.76 5.58
CA ASP A 432 -16.77 -0.43 6.02
C ASP A 432 -16.75 -1.53 4.94
N ASN A 433 -17.69 -1.47 4.00
CA ASN A 433 -17.89 -2.43 2.92
C ASN A 433 -18.00 -1.71 1.57
N PRO A 434 -17.80 -2.42 0.45
CA PRO A 434 -17.94 -1.84 -0.88
C PRO A 434 -19.29 -1.16 -1.08
N PRO A 435 -19.38 -0.13 -1.94
CA PRO A 435 -20.62 0.56 -2.23
C PRO A 435 -21.76 -0.41 -2.54
N HIS A 436 -22.87 -0.24 -1.83
CA HIS A 436 -24.01 -1.13 -1.97
C HIS A 436 -25.30 -0.49 -1.49
N ALA A 437 -26.43 -0.92 -2.07
CA ALA A 437 -27.75 -0.46 -1.65
C ALA A 437 -28.07 -0.81 -0.18
N PHE A 438 -27.52 -1.92 0.33
CA PHE A 438 -27.67 -2.32 1.74
C PHE A 438 -26.95 -1.37 2.69
N ALA A 439 -25.77 -0.86 2.33
CA ALA A 439 -25.07 0.14 3.13
C ALA A 439 -25.89 1.42 3.27
N LEU A 440 -26.49 1.90 2.17
CA LEU A 440 -27.34 3.08 2.18
C LEU A 440 -28.60 2.87 3.03
N ALA A 441 -29.23 1.69 2.92
CA ALA A 441 -30.36 1.29 3.76
C ALA A 441 -30.01 1.23 5.25
N ASN A 442 -28.87 0.64 5.58
CA ASN A 442 -28.35 0.57 6.96
C ASN A 442 -28.10 1.96 7.52
N HIS A 443 -27.39 2.80 6.77
CA HIS A 443 -27.11 4.18 7.17
C HIS A 443 -28.39 4.98 7.45
N ALA A 444 -29.36 4.96 6.53
CA ALA A 444 -30.62 5.66 6.72
C ALA A 444 -31.42 5.10 7.90
N TYR A 445 -31.46 3.78 8.09
CA TYR A 445 -32.16 3.18 9.23
C TYR A 445 -31.59 3.66 10.57
N HIS A 446 -30.27 3.68 10.71
CA HIS A 446 -29.63 4.17 11.93
C HIS A 446 -29.80 5.68 12.09
N ALA A 447 -29.61 6.47 11.03
CA ALA A 447 -29.85 7.92 11.06
C ALA A 447 -31.29 8.24 11.51
N MET A 448 -32.29 7.50 10.99
CA MET A 448 -33.68 7.63 11.42
C MET A 448 -33.88 7.40 12.92
N ILE A 449 -33.25 6.37 13.48
CA ILE A 449 -33.37 6.01 14.90
C ILE A 449 -32.64 7.02 15.79
N HIS A 450 -31.40 7.36 15.44
CA HIS A 450 -30.54 8.24 16.25
C HIS A 450 -31.00 9.69 16.20
N GLU A 451 -31.28 10.22 15.01
CA GLU A 451 -31.68 11.62 14.83
C GLU A 451 -33.17 11.84 15.06
N LYS A 452 -33.96 10.76 15.11
CA LYS A 452 -35.44 10.80 15.22
C LYS A 452 -36.08 11.61 14.09
N LYS A 453 -35.49 11.56 12.89
CA LYS A 453 -35.94 12.24 11.67
C LYS A 453 -36.29 11.22 10.58
N ASN A 454 -37.33 11.52 9.82
CA ASN A 454 -37.71 10.69 8.67
C ASN A 454 -36.66 10.76 7.57
N GLN A 455 -36.29 9.61 7.02
CA GLN A 455 -35.34 9.49 5.92
C GLN A 455 -36.07 9.25 4.61
N ARG A 456 -35.47 9.65 3.49
CA ARG A 456 -36.06 9.52 2.15
C ARG A 456 -35.06 8.97 1.16
N PHE A 457 -35.51 7.99 0.38
CA PHE A 457 -34.77 7.47 -0.76
C PHE A 457 -35.42 7.97 -2.04
N VAL A 458 -34.62 8.48 -2.96
CA VAL A 458 -35.07 8.86 -4.31
C VAL A 458 -34.27 8.02 -5.30
N ILE A 459 -34.96 7.13 -6.03
CA ILE A 459 -34.33 6.20 -6.98
C ILE A 459 -34.77 6.61 -8.38
N THR A 460 -33.83 7.14 -9.16
CA THR A 460 -34.05 7.64 -10.52
C THR A 460 -33.17 6.89 -11.53
N GLY A 461 -33.44 7.06 -12.81
CA GLY A 461 -32.70 6.41 -13.89
C GLY A 461 -33.58 6.08 -15.09
N GLU A 462 -32.94 5.74 -16.21
CA GLU A 462 -33.62 5.40 -17.46
C GLU A 462 -34.37 4.06 -17.39
N SER A 463 -35.18 3.75 -18.41
CA SER A 463 -35.82 2.43 -18.50
C SER A 463 -34.74 1.35 -18.57
N GLY A 464 -34.93 0.25 -17.84
CA GLY A 464 -33.93 -0.82 -17.74
C GLY A 464 -32.77 -0.53 -16.79
N ALA A 465 -32.65 0.65 -16.16
CA ALA A 465 -31.55 0.96 -15.23
C ALA A 465 -31.58 0.20 -13.89
N GLY A 466 -32.57 -0.67 -13.64
CA GLY A 466 -32.65 -1.45 -12.40
C GLY A 466 -33.34 -0.76 -11.22
N LYS A 467 -34.02 0.38 -11.43
CA LYS A 467 -34.73 1.13 -10.37
C LYS A 467 -35.61 0.27 -9.45
N THR A 468 -36.46 -0.55 -10.04
CA THR A 468 -37.39 -1.43 -9.30
C THR A 468 -36.65 -2.48 -8.49
N VAL A 469 -35.59 -3.05 -9.05
CA VAL A 469 -34.73 -4.02 -8.36
C VAL A 469 -34.04 -3.35 -7.17
N THR A 470 -33.39 -2.21 -7.37
CA THR A 470 -32.72 -1.46 -6.30
C THR A 470 -33.69 -1.03 -5.20
N SER A 471 -34.90 -0.57 -5.56
CA SER A 471 -35.96 -0.24 -4.59
C SER A 471 -36.34 -1.44 -3.73
N ASN A 472 -36.52 -2.62 -4.36
CA ASN A 472 -36.81 -3.86 -3.65
C ASN A 472 -35.65 -4.30 -2.74
N VAL A 473 -34.40 -4.11 -3.16
CA VAL A 473 -33.20 -4.42 -2.38
C VAL A 473 -33.09 -3.54 -1.13
N VAL A 474 -33.27 -2.22 -1.27
CA VAL A 474 -33.29 -1.28 -0.13
C VAL A 474 -34.40 -1.65 0.85
N MET A 475 -35.60 -1.92 0.34
CA MET A 475 -36.75 -2.32 1.16
C MET A 475 -36.48 -3.60 1.95
N LYS A 476 -35.94 -4.64 1.31
CA LYS A 476 -35.57 -5.90 1.99
C LYS A 476 -34.62 -5.67 3.16
N MET A 477 -33.62 -4.80 2.99
CA MET A 477 -32.68 -4.47 4.05
C MET A 477 -33.34 -3.68 5.18
N LEU A 478 -34.17 -2.68 4.88
CA LEU A 478 -34.91 -1.92 5.90
C LEU A 478 -35.85 -2.81 6.73
N VAL A 479 -36.54 -3.74 6.06
CA VAL A 479 -37.40 -4.74 6.72
C VAL A 479 -36.57 -5.66 7.64
N TYR A 480 -35.44 -6.16 7.14
CA TYR A 480 -34.53 -7.02 7.91
C TYR A 480 -33.93 -6.34 9.15
N LEU A 481 -33.49 -5.07 9.02
CA LEU A 481 -32.98 -4.28 10.13
C LEU A 481 -34.10 -3.98 11.15
N GLY A 482 -35.28 -3.65 10.64
CA GLY A 482 -36.44 -3.30 11.43
C GLY A 482 -37.13 -4.45 12.17
N ARG A 483 -36.67 -5.71 12.07
CA ARG A 483 -37.16 -6.91 12.77
C ARG A 483 -38.61 -6.79 13.32
N ALA A 484 -39.58 -7.28 12.55
CA ALA A 484 -40.99 -7.21 12.95
C ALA A 484 -41.29 -8.10 14.18
N PRO A 485 -42.22 -7.70 15.05
CA PRO A 485 -42.75 -8.59 16.09
C PRO A 485 -43.57 -9.77 15.50
N HIS A 486 -44.04 -9.66 14.26
CA HIS A 486 -44.77 -10.70 13.54
C HIS A 486 -44.19 -10.89 12.12
N ARG A 487 -43.71 -12.11 11.81
CA ARG A 487 -43.15 -12.49 10.49
C ARG A 487 -44.05 -12.12 9.31
N ASN A 488 -45.38 -12.24 9.49
CA ASN A 488 -46.36 -11.97 8.43
C ASN A 488 -46.35 -10.53 7.90
N ILE A 489 -45.86 -9.54 8.67
CA ILE A 489 -45.83 -8.14 8.22
C ILE A 489 -44.70 -7.94 7.20
N GLU A 490 -43.54 -8.57 7.41
CA GLU A 490 -42.40 -8.50 6.51
C GLU A 490 -42.75 -9.08 5.13
N ASP A 491 -43.35 -10.28 5.13
CA ASP A 491 -43.77 -10.97 3.90
C ASP A 491 -44.83 -10.16 3.13
N LYS A 492 -45.80 -9.57 3.84
CA LYS A 492 -46.83 -8.72 3.22
C LYS A 492 -46.23 -7.49 2.57
N ILE A 493 -45.26 -6.83 3.22
CA ILE A 493 -44.60 -5.64 2.67
C ILE A 493 -43.82 -5.99 1.41
N LEU A 494 -43.14 -7.13 1.39
CA LEU A 494 -42.38 -7.57 0.20
C LEU A 494 -43.29 -8.02 -0.96
N GLN A 495 -44.47 -8.57 -0.67
CA GLN A 495 -45.45 -9.00 -1.68
C GLN A 495 -46.21 -7.85 -2.37
N ILE A 496 -46.11 -6.62 -1.86
CA ILE A 496 -46.70 -5.43 -2.50
C ILE A 496 -46.12 -5.19 -3.89
N ASN A 497 -44.83 -5.45 -4.08
CA ASN A 497 -44.13 -5.08 -5.31
C ASN A 497 -44.68 -5.81 -6.56
N PRO A 498 -44.85 -7.15 -6.55
CA PRO A 498 -45.52 -7.86 -7.65
C PRO A 498 -46.92 -7.32 -7.99
N ILE A 499 -47.70 -6.92 -6.99
CA ILE A 499 -49.06 -6.40 -7.21
C ILE A 499 -48.99 -5.07 -7.96
N LEU A 500 -48.15 -4.13 -7.50
CA LEU A 500 -47.98 -2.83 -8.17
C LEU A 500 -47.42 -2.97 -9.59
N GLU A 501 -46.49 -3.92 -9.78
CA GLU A 501 -45.95 -4.24 -11.09
C GLU A 501 -47.04 -4.77 -12.04
N ALA A 502 -47.93 -5.65 -11.57
CA ALA A 502 -49.03 -6.17 -12.37
C ALA A 502 -50.01 -5.08 -12.85
N PHE A 503 -50.21 -4.01 -12.07
CA PHE A 503 -51.10 -2.90 -12.45
C PHE A 503 -50.43 -1.82 -13.29
N GLY A 504 -49.14 -1.55 -13.07
CA GLY A 504 -48.49 -0.35 -13.58
C GLY A 504 -47.34 -0.57 -14.56
N ASN A 505 -46.94 -1.82 -14.79
CA ASN A 505 -45.92 -2.12 -15.80
C ASN A 505 -46.54 -2.28 -17.19
N ALA A 506 -45.84 -1.81 -18.21
CA ALA A 506 -46.22 -1.97 -19.59
C ALA A 506 -45.00 -2.36 -20.44
N LYS A 507 -45.27 -3.09 -21.52
CA LYS A 507 -44.26 -3.45 -22.50
C LYS A 507 -43.83 -2.21 -23.30
N THR A 508 -42.53 -2.08 -23.50
CA THR A 508 -41.89 -1.09 -24.38
C THR A 508 -41.04 -1.81 -25.42
N LEU A 509 -40.54 -1.11 -26.44
CA LEU A 509 -39.66 -1.71 -27.46
C LEU A 509 -38.38 -2.34 -26.88
N TRP A 510 -37.92 -1.85 -25.72
CA TRP A 510 -36.65 -2.23 -25.12
C TRP A 510 -36.79 -3.00 -23.79
N ASN A 511 -37.98 -3.02 -23.20
CA ASN A 511 -38.25 -3.62 -21.89
C ASN A 511 -39.70 -4.09 -21.79
N ASP A 512 -39.90 -5.39 -21.66
CA ASP A 512 -41.22 -6.04 -21.60
C ASP A 512 -41.94 -5.78 -20.27
N ASN A 513 -41.24 -5.32 -19.24
CA ASN A 513 -41.76 -5.08 -17.90
C ASN A 513 -41.36 -3.68 -17.39
N SER A 514 -41.65 -2.64 -18.17
CA SER A 514 -41.28 -1.26 -17.84
C SER A 514 -42.32 -0.61 -16.92
N SER A 515 -41.91 -0.18 -15.72
CA SER A 515 -42.77 0.61 -14.83
C SER A 515 -43.10 1.98 -15.45
N ARG A 516 -44.39 2.31 -15.56
CA ARG A 516 -44.89 3.56 -16.16
C ARG A 516 -45.54 4.50 -15.16
N PHE A 517 -45.24 4.32 -13.87
CA PHE A 517 -45.78 5.09 -12.77
C PHE A 517 -44.67 5.46 -11.78
N ALA A 518 -44.89 6.54 -11.02
CA ALA A 518 -44.07 6.85 -9.85
C ALA A 518 -44.57 6.02 -8.66
N LYS A 519 -43.64 5.49 -7.88
CA LYS A 519 -43.93 4.63 -6.74
C LYS A 519 -43.45 5.31 -5.46
N ILE A 520 -44.38 5.60 -4.58
CA ILE A 520 -44.12 6.14 -3.24
C ILE A 520 -44.50 5.05 -2.25
N ILE A 521 -43.62 4.75 -1.31
CA ILE A 521 -43.88 3.78 -0.25
C ILE A 521 -43.38 4.38 1.05
N ASP A 522 -44.30 4.56 2.00
CA ASP A 522 -44.00 5.00 3.34
C ASP A 522 -43.89 3.79 4.27
N LEU A 523 -42.68 3.50 4.74
CA LEU A 523 -42.44 2.47 5.77
C LEU A 523 -42.52 3.12 7.15
N SER A 524 -43.30 2.50 8.05
CA SER A 524 -43.48 2.98 9.43
C SER A 524 -42.68 2.14 10.40
N PHE A 525 -41.97 2.81 11.31
CA PHE A 525 -41.16 2.19 12.36
C PHE A 525 -41.55 2.74 13.73
N SER A 526 -41.47 1.88 14.74
CA SER A 526 -41.63 2.25 16.15
C SER A 526 -40.42 3.00 16.67
N LYS A 527 -40.56 3.64 17.85
CA LYS A 527 -39.45 4.31 18.55
C LYS A 527 -38.27 3.39 18.87
N MET A 528 -38.49 2.08 18.93
CA MET A 528 -37.44 1.08 19.16
C MET A 528 -36.85 0.54 17.84
N GLY A 529 -37.17 1.15 16.70
CA GLY A 529 -36.68 0.73 15.38
C GLY A 529 -37.42 -0.48 14.79
N LYS A 530 -38.47 -1.01 15.45
CA LYS A 530 -39.26 -2.12 14.91
C LYS A 530 -40.22 -1.69 13.82
N ILE A 531 -40.31 -2.41 12.72
CA ILE A 531 -41.27 -2.13 11.63
C ILE A 531 -42.71 -2.37 12.12
N THR A 532 -43.59 -1.40 11.85
CA THR A 532 -45.00 -1.43 12.29
C THR A 532 -45.97 -1.54 11.11
N GLY A 533 -45.57 -1.11 9.91
CA GLY A 533 -46.40 -1.22 8.71
C GLY A 533 -45.81 -0.49 7.51
N ALA A 534 -46.55 -0.50 6.40
CA ALA A 534 -46.23 0.22 5.18
C ALA A 534 -47.50 0.83 4.56
N LYS A 535 -47.36 1.95 3.86
CA LYS A 535 -48.38 2.61 3.05
C LYS A 535 -47.83 2.83 1.65
N ILE A 536 -48.67 2.66 0.63
CA ILE A 536 -48.35 2.87 -0.79
C ILE A 536 -49.17 4.05 -1.29
#